data_AF-A0A7R9U1X1-F1
#
_entry.id   AF-A0A7R9U1X1-F1
#
_cell.length_a   1.000
_cell.length_b   1.000
_cell.length_c   1.000
_cell.angle_alpha   90.00
_cell.angle_beta   90.00
_cell.angle_gamma   90.00
#
_symmetry.space_group_name_H-M   'P 1'
#
loop_
_entity.id
_entity.type
_entity.pdbx_description
1 polymer ?
#
loop_
_entity_poly.entity_id
_entity_poly.type
_entity_poly.pdbx_seq_one_letter_code
_entity_poly.pdbx_strand_id
1 'polypeptide(L)'
;LMQDLLEQEASPELPNVVHFNTAVRAAAEDGLVGAAREMLGLMRSRRVQPDAITYTSLLLACDRAGDWEAAAEWMGEARERGLELGAPAYNNLINACVRAGQWRRGGGARRGGGGGG
;
A
#
# COMPACT_ATOMS: atom_id res chain seq x y z
N LEU A 1 32.76 -30.70 1.65
CA LEU A 1 32.25 -30.85 3.03
C LEU A 1 31.76 -29.54 3.65
N MET A 2 32.25 -28.35 3.27
CA MET A 2 31.78 -27.05 3.81
C MET A 2 31.11 -26.14 2.75
N GLN A 3 30.69 -26.69 1.60
CA GLN A 3 30.07 -25.92 0.51
C GLN A 3 28.64 -26.36 0.17
N ASP A 4 28.17 -27.52 0.66
CA ASP A 4 26.83 -28.05 0.33
C ASP A 4 25.82 -27.97 1.49
N LEU A 5 26.26 -27.77 2.74
CA LEU A 5 25.37 -27.75 3.93
C LEU A 5 24.76 -26.37 4.23
N LEU A 6 25.04 -25.39 3.38
CA LEU A 6 24.25 -24.18 3.22
C LEU A 6 23.72 -24.14 1.78
N GLU A 7 23.24 -25.27 1.27
CA GLU A 7 21.93 -25.27 0.62
C GLU A 7 20.95 -24.69 1.65
N GLN A 8 20.98 -23.35 1.74
CA GLN A 8 19.91 -22.56 2.31
C GLN A 8 18.67 -23.12 1.67
N GLU A 9 17.92 -23.89 2.45
CA GLU A 9 16.51 -24.15 2.22
C GLU A 9 15.78 -22.81 2.29
N ALA A 10 16.01 -21.94 1.30
CA ALA A 10 14.98 -21.08 0.78
C ALA A 10 14.04 -22.01 -0.01
N SER A 11 13.31 -22.84 0.72
CA SER A 11 12.03 -23.33 0.23
C SER A 11 11.31 -22.09 -0.31
N PRO A 12 10.74 -22.12 -1.52
CA PRO A 12 9.91 -21.02 -2.00
C PRO A 12 8.64 -21.00 -1.13
N GLU A 13 8.77 -20.48 0.09
CA GLU A 13 7.66 -20.27 1.00
C GLU A 13 6.70 -19.34 0.27
N LEU A 14 5.50 -19.84 0.04
CA LEU A 14 4.45 -19.07 -0.61
C LEU A 14 4.30 -17.74 0.15
N PRO A 15 4.40 -16.58 -0.54
CA PRO A 15 4.32 -15.27 0.11
C PRO A 15 3.10 -15.18 1.02
N ASN A 16 3.37 -14.99 2.31
CA ASN A 16 2.35 -14.81 3.33
C ASN A 16 2.00 -13.31 3.52
N VAL A 17 1.09 -13.02 4.45
CA VAL A 17 0.62 -11.65 4.72
C VAL A 17 1.76 -10.66 5.02
N VAL A 18 2.84 -11.10 5.67
CA VAL A 18 3.97 -10.22 6.04
C VAL A 18 4.74 -9.77 4.80
N HIS A 19 4.97 -10.69 3.84
CA HIS A 19 5.64 -10.38 2.58
C HIS A 19 4.84 -9.36 1.76
N PHE A 20 3.53 -9.57 1.68
CA PHE A 20 2.63 -8.64 1.00
C PHE A 20 2.54 -7.30 1.71
N ASN A 21 2.42 -7.27 3.03
CA ASN A 21 2.40 -6.02 3.79
C ASN A 21 3.68 -5.19 3.58
N THR A 22 4.83 -5.87 3.45
CA THR A 22 6.10 -5.22 3.14
C THR A 22 6.07 -4.60 1.73
N ALA A 23 5.60 -5.35 0.73
CA ALA A 23 5.49 -4.87 -0.65
C ALA A 23 4.49 -3.70 -0.78
N VAL A 24 3.31 -3.81 -0.15
CA VAL A 24 2.30 -2.75 -0.12
C VAL A 24 2.86 -1.52 0.58
N ARG A 25 3.61 -1.68 1.67
CA ARG A 25 4.24 -0.56 2.38
C ARG A 25 5.28 0.15 1.51
N ALA A 26 6.13 -0.58 0.79
CA ALA A 26 7.09 0.03 -0.13
C ALA A 26 6.38 0.85 -1.22
N ALA A 27 5.35 0.27 -1.86
CA ALA A 27 4.53 1.01 -2.83
C ALA A 27 3.83 2.23 -2.22
N ALA A 28 3.36 2.11 -0.98
CA ALA A 28 2.74 3.20 -0.24
C ALA A 28 3.72 4.32 0.07
N GLU A 29 5.00 4.01 0.24
CA GLU A 29 6.02 5.01 0.49
C GLU A 29 6.27 5.92 -0.73
N ASP A 30 6.09 5.40 -1.93
CA ASP A 30 6.19 6.18 -3.15
C ASP A 30 4.83 6.76 -3.64
N GLY A 31 3.74 6.54 -2.88
CA GLY A 31 2.40 6.97 -3.27
C GLY A 31 1.85 6.25 -4.50
N LEU A 32 2.34 5.04 -4.78
CA LEU A 32 1.98 4.25 -5.95
C LEU A 32 0.66 3.49 -5.71
N VAL A 33 -0.46 4.19 -5.74
CA VAL A 33 -1.81 3.63 -5.51
C VAL A 33 -2.12 2.46 -6.45
N GLY A 34 -1.70 2.55 -7.72
CA GLY A 34 -1.88 1.47 -8.70
C GLY A 34 -1.17 0.17 -8.29
N ALA A 35 0.12 0.26 -7.94
CA ALA A 35 0.89 -0.89 -7.48
C ALA A 35 0.33 -1.47 -6.17
N ALA A 36 -0.12 -0.61 -5.26
CA ALA A 36 -0.76 -1.03 -4.02
C ALA A 36 -2.07 -1.82 -4.29
N ARG A 37 -2.86 -1.40 -5.27
CA ARG A 37 -4.07 -2.10 -5.73
C ARG A 37 -3.77 -3.46 -6.36
N GLU A 38 -2.73 -3.54 -7.17
CA GLU A 38 -2.28 -4.81 -7.76
C GLU A 38 -1.86 -5.81 -6.68
N MET A 39 -1.12 -5.35 -5.67
CA MET A 39 -0.72 -6.19 -4.53
C MET A 39 -1.92 -6.70 -3.74
N LEU A 40 -2.91 -5.84 -3.49
CA LEU A 40 -4.18 -6.26 -2.86
C LEU A 40 -4.91 -7.33 -3.69
N GLY A 41 -4.95 -7.17 -5.01
CA GLY A 41 -5.50 -8.16 -5.93
C GLY A 41 -4.74 -9.49 -5.89
N LEU A 42 -3.41 -9.42 -5.82
CA LEU A 42 -2.54 -10.59 -5.74
C LEU A 42 -2.67 -11.33 -4.40
N MET A 43 -2.82 -10.62 -3.27
CA MET A 43 -3.13 -11.23 -1.98
C MET A 43 -4.42 -12.06 -2.07
N ARG A 44 -5.49 -11.46 -2.62
CA ARG A 44 -6.79 -12.12 -2.76
C ARG A 44 -6.72 -13.33 -3.69
N SER A 45 -6.05 -13.22 -4.84
CA SER A 45 -5.93 -14.34 -5.79
C SER A 45 -5.16 -15.52 -5.20
N ARG A 46 -4.23 -15.26 -4.28
CA ARG A 46 -3.49 -16.27 -3.51
C ARG A 46 -4.19 -16.70 -2.22
N ARG A 47 -5.43 -16.26 -1.98
CA ARG A 47 -6.20 -16.54 -0.76
C ARG A 47 -5.52 -16.08 0.53
N VAL A 48 -4.60 -15.11 0.43
CA VAL A 48 -4.02 -14.42 1.59
C VAL A 48 -4.97 -13.28 1.95
N GLN A 49 -5.49 -13.30 3.17
CA GLN A 49 -6.44 -12.27 3.61
C GLN A 49 -5.71 -10.98 3.97
N PRO A 50 -6.06 -9.84 3.33
CA PRO A 50 -5.64 -8.52 3.78
C PRO A 50 -6.14 -8.26 5.20
N ASP A 51 -5.29 -7.66 6.02
CA ASP A 51 -5.53 -7.30 7.43
C ASP A 51 -5.53 -5.78 7.65
N ALA A 52 -5.72 -5.34 8.90
CA ALA A 52 -5.72 -3.92 9.25
C ALA A 52 -4.40 -3.21 8.88
N ILE A 53 -3.27 -3.93 8.93
CA ILE A 53 -1.96 -3.40 8.52
C ILE A 53 -1.97 -3.16 7.00
N THR A 54 -2.46 -4.12 6.22
CA THR A 54 -2.59 -4.00 4.76
C THR A 54 -3.37 -2.75 4.40
N TYR A 55 -4.58 -2.56 4.96
CA TYR A 55 -5.40 -1.39 4.66
C TYR A 55 -4.80 -0.08 5.15
N THR A 56 -4.11 -0.09 6.29
CA THR A 56 -3.40 1.11 6.77
C THR A 56 -2.30 1.53 5.78
N SER A 57 -1.56 0.57 5.21
CA SER A 57 -0.56 0.83 4.17
C SER A 57 -1.18 1.27 2.85
N LEU A 58 -2.30 0.67 2.43
CA LEU A 58 -3.06 1.12 1.26
C LEU A 58 -3.49 2.60 1.41
N LEU A 59 -4.02 2.97 2.57
CA LEU A 59 -4.40 4.35 2.88
C LEU A 59 -3.20 5.30 2.89
N LEU A 60 -2.02 4.84 3.32
CA LEU A 60 -0.79 5.64 3.25
C LEU A 60 -0.40 5.94 1.79
N ALA A 61 -0.59 4.99 0.88
CA ALA A 61 -0.36 5.23 -0.55
C ALA A 61 -1.26 6.35 -1.06
N CYS A 62 -2.54 6.33 -0.67
CA CYS A 62 -3.51 7.36 -1.00
C CYS A 62 -3.18 8.73 -0.39
N ASP A 63 -2.72 8.78 0.86
CA ASP A 63 -2.22 10.02 1.48
C ASP A 63 -1.16 10.65 0.58
N ARG A 64 -0.11 9.90 0.24
CA ARG A 64 1.02 10.45 -0.55
C ARG A 64 0.61 10.88 -1.96
N ALA A 65 -0.31 10.13 -2.60
CA ALA A 65 -0.84 10.48 -3.92
C ALA A 65 -1.87 11.63 -3.90
N GLY A 66 -2.50 11.90 -2.75
CA GLY A 66 -3.69 12.75 -2.67
C GLY A 66 -4.93 12.11 -3.31
N ASP A 67 -4.99 10.78 -3.35
CA ASP A 67 -6.11 10.02 -3.92
C ASP A 67 -7.13 9.69 -2.83
N TRP A 68 -7.97 10.66 -2.50
CA TRP A 68 -8.99 10.52 -1.47
C TRP A 68 -10.12 9.55 -1.84
N GLU A 69 -10.36 9.31 -3.14
CA GLU A 69 -11.42 8.44 -3.62
C GLU A 69 -11.06 6.98 -3.36
N ALA A 70 -9.84 6.57 -3.73
CA ALA A 70 -9.31 5.25 -3.39
C ALA A 70 -9.20 5.06 -1.87
N ALA A 71 -8.85 6.12 -1.12
CA ALA A 71 -8.79 6.04 0.34
C ALA A 71 -10.17 5.74 0.96
N ALA A 72 -11.22 6.42 0.47
CA ALA A 72 -12.59 6.20 0.94
C ALA A 72 -13.10 4.79 0.59
N GLU A 73 -12.80 4.31 -0.62
CA GLU A 73 -13.11 2.94 -1.08
C GLU A 73 -12.52 1.90 -0.11
N TRP A 74 -11.21 1.98 0.15
CA TRP A 74 -10.51 1.01 0.99
C TRP A 74 -10.89 1.11 2.47
N MET A 75 -11.23 2.30 2.97
CA MET A 75 -11.75 2.45 4.32
C MET A 75 -13.15 1.83 4.47
N GLY A 76 -14.02 2.01 3.48
CA GLY A 76 -15.32 1.34 3.43
C GLY A 76 -15.18 -0.17 3.41
N GLU A 77 -14.32 -0.68 2.54
CA GLU A 77 -14.08 -2.12 2.41
C GLU A 77 -13.53 -2.73 3.72
N ALA A 78 -12.56 -2.08 4.37
CA ALA A 78 -12.02 -2.55 5.64
C ALA A 78 -13.11 -2.62 6.73
N ARG A 79 -14.00 -1.63 6.77
CA ARG A 79 -15.13 -1.59 7.70
C ARG A 79 -16.17 -2.68 7.42
N GLU A 80 -16.51 -2.92 6.16
CA GLU A 80 -17.41 -4.00 5.75
C GLU A 80 -16.87 -5.38 6.13
N ARG A 81 -15.55 -5.53 6.13
CA ARG A 81 -14.85 -6.73 6.59
C ARG A 81 -14.71 -6.83 8.11
N GLY A 82 -15.21 -5.86 8.86
CA GLY A 82 -15.15 -5.82 10.32
C GLY A 82 -13.73 -5.58 10.86
N LEU A 83 -12.83 -4.99 10.07
CA LEU A 83 -11.47 -4.68 10.52
C LEU A 83 -11.46 -3.43 11.39
N GLU A 84 -10.83 -3.54 12.56
CA GLU A 84 -10.58 -2.41 13.45
C GLU A 84 -9.34 -1.64 12.97
N LEU A 85 -9.58 -0.58 12.20
CA LEU A 85 -8.52 0.32 11.79
C LEU A 85 -8.17 1.31 12.91
N GLY A 86 -6.87 1.50 13.15
CA GLY A 86 -6.37 2.44 14.15
C GLY A 86 -6.30 3.89 13.65
N ALA A 87 -5.90 4.79 14.54
CA ALA A 87 -5.70 6.22 14.23
C ALA A 87 -4.86 6.51 12.97
N PRO A 88 -3.77 5.75 12.65
CA PRO A 88 -3.01 6.00 11.43
C PRO A 88 -3.83 5.92 10.14
N ALA A 89 -4.80 5.01 10.06
CA ALA A 89 -5.65 4.86 8.89
C ALA A 89 -6.53 6.09 8.65
N TYR A 90 -7.16 6.62 9.72
CA TYR A 90 -7.97 7.83 9.65
C TYR A 90 -7.12 9.06 9.31
N ASN A 91 -5.94 9.18 9.90
CA ASN A 91 -5.00 10.27 9.58
C ASN A 91 -4.62 10.24 8.09
N ASN A 92 -4.32 9.06 7.55
CA ASN A 92 -3.99 8.91 6.12
C ASN A 92 -5.16 9.32 5.22
N LEU A 93 -6.40 8.94 5.54
CA LEU A 93 -7.59 9.38 4.81
C LEU A 93 -7.75 10.91 4.83
N ILE A 94 -7.63 11.52 6.00
CA ILE A 94 -7.73 12.98 6.16
C ILE A 94 -6.66 13.68 5.32
N ASN A 95 -5.41 13.20 5.39
CA ASN A 95 -4.31 13.77 4.62
C ASN A 95 -4.53 13.63 3.11
N ALA A 96 -5.04 12.49 2.64
CA ALA A 96 -5.38 12.29 1.23
C ALA A 96 -6.39 13.35 0.74
N CYS A 97 -7.44 13.64 1.54
CA CYS A 97 -8.41 14.71 1.25
C CYS A 97 -7.75 16.10 1.21
N VAL A 98 -6.89 16.41 2.18
CA VAL A 98 -6.19 17.70 2.25
C VAL A 98 -5.31 17.91 1.01
N ARG A 99 -4.52 16.89 0.63
CA ARG A 99 -3.67 16.96 -0.56
C ARG A 99 -4.49 17.06 -1.84
N ALA A 100 -5.58 16.32 -1.97
CA ALA A 100 -6.50 16.44 -3.11
C ALA A 100 -7.03 17.89 -3.26
N GLY A 101 -7.36 18.53 -2.14
CA GLY A 101 -7.76 19.94 -2.10
C GLY A 101 -6.63 20.89 -2.52
N GLN A 102 -5.39 20.61 -2.13
CA GLN A 102 -4.21 21.36 -2.58
C GLN A 102 -3.97 21.18 -4.08
N TRP A 103 -4.09 19.96 -4.61
CA TRP A 103 -4.02 19.66 -6.04
C TRP A 103 -5.08 20.41 -6.85
N ARG A 104 -6.31 20.48 -6.34
CA ARG A 104 -7.41 21.23 -6.99
C ARG A 104 -7.20 22.75 -6.95
N ARG A 105 -6.58 23.28 -5.88
CA ARG A 105 -6.29 24.72 -5.74
C ARG A 105 -5.05 25.15 -6.54
N GLY A 106 -4.05 24.30 -6.66
CA GLY A 106 -2.78 24.59 -7.31
C GLY A 106 -2.61 23.90 -8.66
N GLY A 107 -3.66 23.89 -9.49
CA GLY A 107 -3.74 23.13 -10.75
C GLY A 107 -2.40 22.95 -11.47
N GLY A 108 -1.90 21.71 -11.48
CA GLY A 108 -0.81 21.27 -12.36
C GLY A 108 0.59 21.75 -12.02
N ALA A 109 1.22 21.21 -10.98
CA ALA A 109 2.69 21.20 -10.87
C ALA A 109 3.21 19.75 -10.82
N ARG A 110 3.19 19.08 -11.98
CA ARG A 110 4.04 17.90 -12.20
C ARG A 110 5.47 18.39 -12.46
N ARG A 111 6.41 17.87 -11.67
CA ARG A 111 7.70 17.37 -12.16
C ARG A 111 8.00 16.14 -11.31
N GLY A 112 7.97 14.90 -11.80
CA GLY A 112 7.89 14.48 -13.18
C GLY A 112 9.15 14.87 -13.96
N GLY A 113 10.32 14.55 -13.42
CA GLY A 113 11.61 14.80 -14.07
C GLY A 113 12.66 13.84 -13.50
N GLY A 114 12.71 12.62 -14.06
CA GLY A 114 13.94 11.83 -14.03
C GLY A 114 15.01 12.47 -14.92
N GLY A 115 16.25 12.04 -14.73
CA GLY A 115 17.38 12.39 -15.60
C GLY A 115 18.67 12.47 -14.79
N GLY A 116 19.60 11.56 -15.10
CA GLY A 116 20.83 11.33 -14.35
C GLY A 116 21.83 12.50 -14.34
N GLY A 117 22.79 12.32 -13.45
CA GLY A 117 24.07 13.01 -13.33
C GLY A 117 24.97 12.14 -12.47
#